data_AF-A0A2I0UAM3-F1
#
_entry.id   AF-A0A2I0UAM3-F1
#
_cell.length_a   1.000
_cell.length_b   1.000
_cell.length_c   1.000
_cell.angle_alpha   90.00
_cell.angle_beta   90.00
_cell.angle_gamma   90.00
#
_symmetry.space_group_name_H-M   'P 1'
#
loop_
_entity.id
_entity.type
_entity.pdbx_description
1 polymer ?
#
loop_
_entity_poly.entity_id
_entity_poly.type
_entity_poly.pdbx_seq_one_letter_code
_entity_poly.pdbx_strand_id
1 'polypeptide(L)'
;MVSNKRFKQAYFCFLMTALGVTAGAHRLWSHRSYKAKLPLRIFLAAANSMAFQIEVFTILEDCASCCHVSLSEICPMSFRNSNGVLFFPPRYYKSSVVLMCFVIPTFVPWYLWGESLWNAYFLASILRYTISLNVTWLVNSAAHMYGNRPYDKYINPRQNTFVTLGAIGEGFHNYHHTFPFDYSASELGLKFNPTTWFIDFMFWLGLVTDRKQAPKEMIQARKERTGDGSA
;
A
#
# COMPACT_ATOMS: atom_id res chain seq x y z
N MET A 1 2.73 -4.03 32.25
CA MET A 1 1.45 -3.78 31.54
C MET A 1 1.59 -2.76 30.40
N VAL A 2 2.28 -1.63 30.63
CA VAL A 2 2.54 -0.58 29.61
C VAL A 2 3.28 -1.11 28.37
N SER A 3 4.32 -1.93 28.56
CA SER A 3 5.10 -2.53 27.46
C SER A 3 4.22 -3.26 26.43
N ASN A 4 3.30 -4.14 26.86
CA ASN A 4 2.41 -4.87 25.95
C ASN A 4 1.46 -3.92 25.18
N LYS A 5 1.02 -2.82 25.80
CA LYS A 5 0.16 -1.82 25.12
C LYS A 5 0.95 -1.06 24.05
N ARG A 6 2.21 -0.72 24.34
CA ARG A 6 3.14 -0.08 23.39
C ARG A 6 3.36 -0.94 22.14
N PHE A 7 3.70 -2.22 22.34
CA PHE A 7 3.91 -3.14 21.21
C PHE A 7 2.65 -3.30 20.35
N LYS A 8 1.49 -3.45 20.99
CA LYS A 8 0.20 -3.56 20.28
C LYS A 8 -0.11 -2.30 19.46
N GLN A 9 0.12 -1.10 20.01
CA GLN A 9 -0.08 0.14 19.28
C GLN A 9 0.89 0.25 18.10
N ALA A 10 2.19 0.02 18.31
CA ALA A 10 3.18 0.12 17.25
C ALA A 10 2.86 -0.84 16.10
N TYR A 11 2.47 -2.08 16.42
CA TYR A 11 2.04 -3.06 15.44
C TYR A 11 0.77 -2.63 14.70
N PHE A 12 -0.24 -2.12 15.41
CA PHE A 12 -1.45 -1.59 14.80
C PHE A 12 -1.16 -0.43 13.84
N CYS A 13 -0.37 0.56 14.26
CA CYS A 13 0.04 1.69 13.42
C CYS A 13 0.83 1.22 12.19
N PHE A 14 1.68 0.21 12.34
CA PHE A 14 2.40 -0.42 11.23
C PHE A 14 1.44 -1.05 10.21
N LEU A 15 0.47 -1.84 10.65
CA LEU A 15 -0.55 -2.43 9.78
C LEU A 15 -1.38 -1.36 9.05
N MET A 16 -1.78 -0.30 9.74
CA MET A 16 -2.53 0.81 9.15
C MET A 16 -1.72 1.51 8.06
N THR A 17 -0.45 1.84 8.35
CA THR A 17 0.47 2.40 7.36
C THR A 17 0.62 1.47 6.16
N ALA A 18 0.82 0.18 6.38
CA ALA A 18 1.00 -0.79 5.31
C ALA A 18 -0.26 -0.92 4.43
N LEU A 19 -1.47 -0.95 5.00
CA LEU A 19 -2.71 -0.95 4.22
C LEU A 19 -2.89 0.34 3.41
N GLY A 20 -2.54 1.49 3.98
CA GLY A 20 -2.57 2.77 3.28
C GLY A 20 -1.68 2.79 2.03
N VAL A 21 -0.48 2.22 2.13
CA VAL A 21 0.46 2.12 1.01
C VAL A 21 0.02 1.04 0.01
N THR A 22 -0.25 -0.18 0.47
CA THR A 22 -0.45 -1.33 -0.41
C THR A 22 -1.85 -1.37 -1.02
N ALA A 23 -2.91 -1.36 -0.21
CA ALA A 23 -4.29 -1.31 -0.71
C ALA A 23 -4.60 0.05 -1.33
N GLY A 24 -4.16 1.14 -0.70
CA GLY A 24 -4.41 2.52 -1.14
C GLY A 24 -3.49 2.96 -2.28
N ALA A 25 -2.32 3.52 -1.94
CA ALA A 25 -1.37 4.14 -2.88
C ALA A 25 -1.12 3.26 -4.10
N HIS A 26 -0.72 2.02 -3.85
CA HIS A 26 -0.25 1.09 -4.87
C HIS A 26 -1.40 0.48 -5.68
N ARG A 27 -2.26 -0.34 -5.07
CA ARG A 27 -3.24 -1.15 -5.83
C ARG A 27 -4.46 -0.35 -6.29
N LEU A 28 -4.97 0.58 -5.48
CA LEU A 28 -6.16 1.38 -5.81
C LEU A 28 -5.83 2.60 -6.69
N TRP A 29 -4.89 3.45 -6.26
CA TRP A 29 -4.63 4.72 -6.95
C TRP A 29 -3.65 4.56 -8.12
N SER A 30 -2.52 3.87 -7.95
CA SER A 30 -1.53 3.69 -9.03
C SER A 30 -2.01 2.68 -10.08
N HIS A 31 -2.42 1.47 -9.66
CA HIS A 31 -2.75 0.39 -10.60
C HIS A 31 -4.22 0.33 -11.02
N ARG A 32 -5.13 1.00 -10.30
CA ARG A 32 -6.58 0.95 -10.55
C ARG A 32 -7.08 -0.49 -10.73
N SER A 33 -6.55 -1.39 -9.89
CA SER A 33 -6.80 -2.84 -9.94
C SER A 33 -8.18 -3.22 -9.36
N TYR A 34 -8.79 -2.31 -8.61
CA TYR A 34 -10.16 -2.41 -8.11
C TYR A 34 -10.80 -1.03 -7.94
N LYS A 35 -12.12 -1.00 -7.72
CA LYS A 35 -12.88 0.20 -7.36
C LYS A 35 -13.28 0.16 -5.89
N ALA A 36 -13.24 1.32 -5.23
CA ALA A 36 -13.61 1.47 -3.82
C ALA A 36 -14.69 2.56 -3.67
N LYS A 37 -15.65 2.34 -2.76
CA LYS A 37 -16.61 3.35 -2.33
C LYS A 37 -15.94 4.43 -1.48
N LEU A 38 -16.59 5.59 -1.38
CA LEU A 38 -16.06 6.77 -0.69
C LEU A 38 -15.59 6.49 0.77
N PRO A 39 -16.32 5.75 1.63
CA PRO A 39 -15.87 5.49 3.00
C PRO A 39 -14.51 4.78 3.06
N LEU A 40 -14.30 3.78 2.20
CA LEU A 40 -13.04 3.06 2.12
C LEU A 40 -11.91 3.94 1.55
N ARG A 41 -12.21 4.79 0.56
CA ARG A 41 -11.24 5.74 0.02
C ARG A 41 -10.75 6.73 1.08
N ILE A 42 -11.66 7.26 1.90
CA ILE A 42 -11.31 8.16 3.01
C ILE A 42 -10.42 7.44 4.03
N PHE A 43 -10.82 6.22 4.42
CA PHE A 43 -10.02 5.39 5.34
C PHE A 43 -8.60 5.15 4.80
N LEU A 44 -8.46 4.71 3.55
CA LEU A 44 -7.16 4.43 2.95
C LEU A 44 -6.32 5.71 2.80
N ALA A 45 -6.94 6.87 2.56
CA ALA A 45 -6.22 8.13 2.45
C ALA A 45 -5.67 8.60 3.80
N ALA A 46 -6.47 8.44 4.87
CA ALA A 46 -6.02 8.68 6.23
C ALA A 46 -4.89 7.70 6.63
N ALA A 47 -5.05 6.42 6.31
CA ALA A 47 -4.05 5.38 6.55
C ALA A 47 -2.74 5.65 5.80
N ASN A 48 -2.80 6.10 4.53
CA ASN A 48 -1.62 6.49 3.75
C ASN A 48 -0.93 7.73 4.34
N SER A 49 -1.69 8.67 4.93
CA SER A 49 -1.10 9.84 5.60
C SER A 49 -0.21 9.45 6.80
N MET A 50 -0.48 8.31 7.45
CA MET A 50 0.41 7.75 8.50
C MET A 50 1.72 7.18 7.96
N ALA A 51 1.76 6.85 6.66
CA ALA A 51 2.93 6.26 6.01
C ALA A 51 4.02 7.30 5.75
N PHE A 52 3.62 8.53 5.39
CA PHE A 52 4.55 9.60 5.00
C PHE A 52 5.59 9.16 3.96
N GLN A 53 5.13 8.47 2.90
CA GLN A 53 6.00 7.97 1.82
C GLN A 53 5.62 8.54 0.45
N ILE A 54 4.33 8.75 0.19
CA ILE A 54 3.86 9.19 -1.13
C ILE A 54 2.64 10.11 -0.95
N GLU A 55 2.68 11.30 -1.53
CA GLU A 55 1.49 12.14 -1.70
C GLU A 55 0.53 11.44 -2.67
N VAL A 56 -0.71 11.18 -2.23
CA VAL A 56 -1.76 10.64 -3.12
C VAL A 56 -1.97 11.56 -4.33
N PHE A 57 -1.66 12.85 -4.19
CA PHE A 57 -1.64 13.83 -5.29
C PHE A 57 -0.55 13.58 -6.32
N THR A 58 0.70 13.33 -5.90
CA THR A 58 1.80 13.02 -6.84
C THR A 58 1.51 11.76 -7.65
N ILE A 59 0.89 10.74 -7.05
CA ILE A 59 0.47 9.51 -7.76
C ILE A 59 -0.50 9.84 -8.91
N LEU A 60 -1.38 10.81 -8.73
CA LEU A 60 -2.36 11.20 -9.75
C LEU A 60 -1.77 12.09 -10.82
N GLU A 61 -0.79 12.94 -10.50
CA GLU A 61 -0.01 13.70 -11.48
C GLU A 61 0.85 12.76 -12.34
N ASP A 62 1.48 11.74 -11.73
CA ASP A 62 2.25 10.72 -12.45
C ASP A 62 1.34 9.85 -13.34
N CYS A 63 0.15 9.44 -12.84
CA CYS A 63 -0.85 8.76 -13.67
C CYS A 63 -1.41 9.66 -14.79
N ALA A 64 -1.57 10.96 -14.56
CA ALA A 64 -2.02 11.92 -15.58
C ALA A 64 -1.00 12.04 -16.73
N SER A 65 0.28 12.17 -16.36
CA SER A 65 1.42 12.27 -17.27
C SER A 65 1.54 11.01 -18.14
N CYS A 66 1.32 9.82 -17.56
CA CYS A 66 1.33 8.54 -18.27
C CYS A 66 0.15 8.35 -19.25
N CYS A 67 -0.96 9.05 -19.05
CA CYS A 67 -2.17 8.93 -19.89
C CYS A 67 -2.38 10.07 -20.90
N HIS A 68 -1.46 11.03 -21.04
CA HIS A 68 -1.61 12.22 -21.89
C HIS A 68 -2.93 12.99 -21.64
N VAL A 69 -3.39 13.04 -20.39
CA VAL A 69 -4.60 13.80 -20.00
C VAL A 69 -4.18 15.12 -19.36
N SER A 70 -4.82 16.23 -19.75
CA SER A 70 -4.46 17.56 -19.26
C SER A 70 -4.71 17.69 -17.75
N LEU A 71 -3.77 18.28 -17.01
CA LEU A 71 -3.89 18.53 -15.56
C LEU A 71 -5.16 19.34 -15.22
N SER A 72 -5.61 20.19 -16.14
CA SER A 72 -6.86 20.96 -16.05
C SER A 72 -8.14 20.11 -16.08
N GLU A 73 -8.13 18.95 -16.73
CA GLU A 73 -9.28 18.03 -16.75
C GLU A 73 -9.33 17.13 -15.51
N ILE A 74 -8.19 16.94 -14.85
CA ILE A 74 -8.05 16.11 -13.65
C ILE A 74 -8.26 16.93 -12.37
N CYS A 75 -7.89 18.21 -12.39
CA CYS A 75 -7.95 19.08 -11.24
C CYS A 75 -8.50 20.48 -11.59
N PRO A 76 -9.82 20.64 -11.79
CA PRO A 76 -10.44 21.92 -11.48
C PRO A 76 -10.32 22.11 -9.96
N MET A 77 -10.05 23.35 -9.55
CA MET A 77 -10.04 23.80 -8.17
C MET A 77 -11.47 23.83 -7.59
N SER A 78 -12.22 22.74 -7.73
CA SER A 78 -13.50 22.49 -7.09
C SER A 78 -13.67 20.99 -6.86
N PHE A 79 -14.21 20.68 -5.68
CA PHE A 79 -14.60 19.35 -5.25
C PHE A 79 -15.28 18.56 -6.37
N ARG A 80 -14.78 17.34 -6.66
CA ARG A 80 -15.35 16.29 -7.54
C ARG A 80 -14.67 16.18 -8.91
N ASN A 81 -13.81 15.16 -9.08
CA ASN A 81 -13.60 14.56 -10.39
C ASN A 81 -14.83 13.72 -10.79
N SER A 82 -14.97 13.40 -12.07
CA SER A 82 -16.05 12.56 -12.65
C SER A 82 -16.24 11.19 -11.96
N ASN A 83 -15.28 10.76 -11.13
CA ASN A 83 -15.26 9.52 -10.37
C ASN A 83 -15.54 9.68 -8.86
N GLY A 84 -15.98 10.86 -8.42
CA GLY A 84 -16.42 11.13 -7.04
C GLY A 84 -15.32 11.02 -5.99
N VAL A 85 -14.05 11.24 -6.36
CA VAL A 85 -12.93 11.19 -5.41
C VAL A 85 -12.89 12.50 -4.60
N LEU A 86 -13.03 12.38 -3.28
CA LEU A 86 -12.78 13.47 -2.35
C LEU A 86 -11.27 13.56 -2.10
N PHE A 87 -10.66 14.66 -2.54
CA PHE A 87 -9.29 14.98 -2.20
C PHE A 87 -9.26 15.95 -1.03
N PHE A 88 -8.42 15.67 -0.04
CA PHE A 88 -8.01 16.71 0.90
C PHE A 88 -7.27 17.79 0.10
N PRO A 89 -7.58 19.09 0.29
CA PRO A 89 -6.81 20.14 -0.34
C PRO A 89 -5.31 19.93 -0.04
N PRO A 90 -4.38 20.09 -1.01
CA PRO A 90 -2.94 19.89 -0.81
C PRO A 90 -2.41 20.66 0.41
N ARG A 91 -2.99 21.83 0.70
CA ARG A 91 -2.72 22.64 1.90
C ARG A 91 -2.91 21.92 3.24
N TYR A 92 -3.80 20.94 3.32
CA TYR A 92 -4.05 20.16 4.55
C TYR A 92 -3.36 18.81 4.56
N TYR A 93 -2.79 18.35 3.43
CA TYR A 93 -2.09 17.07 3.39
C TYR A 93 -0.87 17.08 4.30
N LYS A 94 -0.01 18.10 4.20
CA LYS A 94 1.18 18.24 5.05
C LYS A 94 0.83 18.22 6.54
N SER A 95 -0.22 18.95 6.93
CA SER A 95 -0.71 18.96 8.31
C SER A 95 -1.30 17.61 8.73
N SER A 96 -2.07 16.95 7.85
CA SER A 96 -2.62 15.61 8.08
C SER A 96 -1.52 14.58 8.30
N VAL A 97 -0.45 14.62 7.51
CA VAL A 97 0.70 13.72 7.65
C VAL A 97 1.41 13.93 8.99
N VAL A 98 1.71 15.17 9.37
CA VAL A 98 2.36 15.43 10.67
C VAL A 98 1.46 14.95 11.82
N LEU A 99 0.16 15.20 11.72
CA LEU A 99 -0.83 14.77 12.70
C LEU A 99 -0.89 13.23 12.81
N MET A 100 -1.05 12.53 11.68
CA MET A 100 -1.27 11.09 11.63
C MET A 100 0.00 10.26 11.84
N CYS A 101 1.15 10.74 11.38
CA CYS A 101 2.42 10.02 11.44
C CYS A 101 3.18 10.25 12.76
N PHE A 102 3.11 11.45 13.34
CA PHE A 102 3.91 11.81 14.51
C PHE A 102 3.08 12.20 15.73
N VAL A 103 2.06 13.05 15.58
CA VAL A 103 1.30 13.55 16.74
C VAL A 103 0.45 12.44 17.36
N ILE A 104 -0.44 11.82 16.58
CA ILE A 104 -1.34 10.77 17.09
C ILE A 104 -0.55 9.59 17.68
N PRO A 105 0.47 9.03 17.01
CA PRO A 105 1.22 7.92 17.56
C PRO A 105 2.01 8.26 18.83
N THR A 106 2.37 9.55 19.05
CA THR A 106 3.03 10.03 20.28
C THR A 106 2.04 10.30 21.41
N PHE A 107 0.91 10.97 21.13
CA PHE A 107 0.00 11.42 22.20
C PHE A 107 -0.90 10.30 22.72
N VAL A 108 -1.32 9.35 21.87
CA VAL A 108 -2.14 8.20 22.27
C VAL A 108 -1.50 7.40 23.43
N PRO A 109 -0.24 6.94 23.35
CA PRO A 109 0.37 6.16 24.43
C PRO A 109 0.64 6.99 25.68
N TRP A 110 1.00 8.26 25.50
CA TRP A 110 1.23 9.18 26.61
C TRP A 110 -0.06 9.38 27.42
N TYR A 111 -1.18 9.62 26.74
CA TYR A 111 -2.46 9.93 27.39
C TYR A 111 -3.22 8.70 27.89
N LEU A 112 -3.34 7.63 27.08
CA LEU A 112 -4.25 6.51 27.39
C LEU A 112 -3.69 5.49 28.37
N TRP A 113 -2.37 5.35 28.47
CA TRP A 113 -1.77 4.35 29.35
C TRP A 113 -0.48 4.80 30.03
N GLY A 114 -0.24 6.11 30.08
CA GLY A 114 0.81 6.73 30.89
C GLY A 114 2.23 6.40 30.42
N GLU A 115 2.44 6.23 29.12
CA GLU A 115 3.80 6.11 28.57
C GLU A 115 4.56 7.44 28.73
N SER A 116 5.88 7.41 28.92
CA SER A 116 6.65 8.66 28.89
C SER A 116 6.60 9.31 27.50
N LEU A 117 6.53 10.64 27.45
CA LEU A 117 6.49 11.36 26.17
C LEU A 117 7.73 11.07 25.31
N TRP A 118 8.88 10.86 25.94
CA TRP A 118 10.13 10.47 25.29
C TRP A 118 10.02 9.11 24.58
N ASN A 119 9.57 8.07 25.29
CA ASN A 119 9.38 6.75 24.70
C ASN A 119 8.31 6.75 23.62
N ALA A 120 7.21 7.48 23.86
CA ALA A 120 6.13 7.61 22.90
C ALA A 120 6.63 8.20 21.58
N TYR A 121 7.40 9.30 21.65
CA TYR A 121 7.93 9.94 20.45
C TYR A 121 8.97 9.07 19.73
N PHE A 122 10.01 8.61 20.43
CA PHE A 122 11.09 7.87 19.78
C PHE A 122 10.71 6.46 19.34
N LEU A 123 9.89 5.74 20.11
CA LEU A 123 9.53 4.35 19.80
C LEU A 123 8.26 4.27 18.95
N ALA A 124 7.16 4.89 19.39
CA ALA A 124 5.87 4.74 18.72
C ALA A 124 5.77 5.56 17.42
N SER A 125 6.53 6.65 17.31
CA SER A 125 6.55 7.51 16.11
C SER A 125 7.79 7.28 15.26
N ILE A 126 8.99 7.63 15.76
CA ILE A 126 10.23 7.64 14.96
C ILE A 126 10.67 6.22 14.57
N LEU A 127 10.91 5.33 15.52
CA LEU A 127 11.37 3.96 15.23
C LEU A 127 10.37 3.20 14.35
N ARG A 128 9.07 3.30 14.67
CA ARG A 128 8.00 2.75 13.85
C ARG A 128 8.05 3.28 12.42
N TYR A 129 8.19 4.59 12.23
CA TYR A 129 8.28 5.21 10.91
C TYR A 129 9.52 4.73 10.14
N THR A 130 10.68 4.70 10.77
CA THR A 130 11.92 4.20 10.17
C THR A 130 11.80 2.75 9.74
N ILE A 131 11.21 1.88 10.57
CA ILE A 131 10.98 0.48 10.22
C ILE A 131 10.01 0.39 9.03
N SER A 132 8.88 1.12 9.06
CA SER A 132 7.93 1.15 7.95
C SER A 132 8.55 1.60 6.63
N LEU A 133 9.41 2.62 6.64
CA LEU A 133 10.16 3.06 5.47
C LEU A 133 11.07 1.98 4.92
N ASN A 134 11.91 1.39 5.78
CA ASN A 134 12.87 0.38 5.35
C ASN A 134 12.15 -0.86 4.80
N VAL A 135 11.05 -1.28 5.42
CA VAL A 135 10.22 -2.37 4.91
C VAL A 135 9.67 -2.06 3.51
N THR A 136 9.15 -0.86 3.27
CA THR A 136 8.69 -0.49 1.92
C THR A 136 9.86 -0.47 0.94
N TRP A 137 11.00 0.11 1.32
CA TRP A 137 12.17 0.22 0.44
C TRP A 137 12.83 -1.13 0.11
N LEU A 138 12.63 -2.16 0.95
CA LEU A 138 13.01 -3.54 0.61
C LEU A 138 12.28 -4.07 -0.64
N VAL A 139 11.07 -3.58 -0.92
CA VAL A 139 10.36 -3.93 -2.17
C VAL A 139 11.12 -3.39 -3.37
N ASN A 140 11.57 -2.13 -3.33
CA ASN A 140 12.32 -1.50 -4.42
C ASN A 140 13.76 -2.00 -4.57
N SER A 141 14.32 -2.60 -3.51
CA SER A 141 15.71 -3.09 -3.48
C SER A 141 15.77 -4.61 -3.50
N ALA A 142 15.52 -5.25 -2.35
CA ALA A 142 15.64 -6.69 -2.21
C ALA A 142 14.72 -7.47 -3.16
N ALA A 143 13.49 -7.02 -3.42
CA ALA A 143 12.60 -7.70 -4.36
C ALA A 143 12.95 -7.46 -5.85
N HIS A 144 13.91 -6.59 -6.16
CA HIS A 144 14.49 -6.44 -7.50
C HIS A 144 15.86 -7.15 -7.64
N MET A 145 16.50 -7.53 -6.54
CA MET A 145 17.84 -8.11 -6.54
C MET A 145 17.84 -9.62 -6.22
N TYR A 146 17.00 -10.05 -5.27
CA TYR A 146 17.09 -11.38 -4.67
C TYR A 146 15.77 -12.14 -4.81
N GLY A 147 15.84 -13.37 -5.33
CA GLY A 147 14.70 -14.27 -5.46
C GLY A 147 14.58 -14.93 -6.84
N ASN A 148 13.41 -15.48 -7.10
CA ASN A 148 13.10 -16.24 -8.31
C ASN A 148 12.28 -15.42 -9.31
N ARG A 149 12.23 -15.82 -10.59
CA ARG A 149 11.48 -15.14 -11.66
C ARG A 149 10.57 -16.11 -12.44
N PRO A 150 9.58 -16.70 -11.77
CA PRO A 150 8.74 -17.75 -12.34
C PRO A 150 7.85 -17.31 -13.52
N TYR A 151 7.54 -16.01 -13.67
CA TYR A 151 6.65 -15.52 -14.73
C TYR A 151 7.41 -14.84 -15.86
N ASP A 152 8.43 -14.04 -15.54
CA ASP A 152 9.25 -13.37 -16.55
C ASP A 152 10.70 -13.21 -16.07
N LYS A 153 11.61 -13.96 -16.72
CA LYS A 153 13.04 -13.95 -16.44
C LYS A 153 13.80 -12.78 -17.06
N TYR A 154 13.19 -12.03 -17.97
CA TYR A 154 13.83 -10.91 -18.67
C TYR A 154 13.67 -9.59 -17.92
N ILE A 155 12.79 -9.53 -16.93
CA ILE A 155 12.65 -8.39 -16.03
C ILE A 155 13.45 -8.62 -14.72
N ASN A 156 13.84 -7.52 -14.06
CA ASN A 156 14.55 -7.56 -12.79
C ASN A 156 13.71 -7.98 -11.56
N PRO A 157 12.42 -7.59 -11.41
CA PRO A 157 11.57 -7.94 -10.27
C PRO A 157 11.53 -9.44 -9.99
N ARG A 158 11.57 -9.82 -8.71
CA ARG A 158 11.73 -11.20 -8.22
C ARG A 158 10.67 -11.54 -7.17
N GLN A 159 10.34 -12.82 -7.05
CA GLN A 159 9.58 -13.36 -5.94
C GLN A 159 10.51 -13.53 -4.74
N ASN A 160 10.21 -12.87 -3.62
CA ASN A 160 11.02 -12.94 -2.40
C ASN A 160 10.13 -13.12 -1.15
N THR A 161 10.16 -14.31 -0.56
CA THR A 161 9.34 -14.68 0.61
C THR A 161 9.63 -13.82 1.84
N PHE A 162 10.89 -13.41 2.06
CA PHE A 162 11.24 -12.53 3.19
C PHE A 162 10.59 -11.16 3.05
N VAL A 163 10.62 -10.59 1.83
CA VAL A 163 9.93 -9.34 1.53
C VAL A 163 8.42 -9.53 1.62
N THR A 164 7.87 -10.67 1.20
CA THR A 164 6.43 -10.96 1.33
C THR A 164 5.97 -10.91 2.80
N LEU A 165 6.75 -11.49 3.72
CA LEU A 165 6.44 -11.48 5.15
C LEU A 165 6.59 -10.07 5.76
N GLY A 166 7.66 -9.35 5.42
CA GLY A 166 7.92 -8.01 5.94
C GLY A 166 6.97 -6.94 5.41
N ALA A 167 6.73 -6.92 4.10
CA ALA A 167 5.95 -5.91 3.39
C ALA A 167 4.50 -6.33 3.11
N ILE A 168 3.94 -7.23 3.92
CA ILE A 168 2.51 -7.59 3.94
C ILE A 168 1.99 -8.01 2.55
N GLY A 169 2.67 -8.94 1.90
CA GLY A 169 2.22 -9.51 0.62
C GLY A 169 2.83 -8.91 -0.64
N GLU A 170 3.60 -7.82 -0.54
CA GLU A 170 4.20 -7.14 -1.72
C GLU A 170 5.49 -7.78 -2.25
N GLY A 171 5.96 -8.87 -1.64
CA GLY A 171 7.17 -9.59 -2.09
C GLY A 171 6.96 -10.47 -3.32
N PHE A 172 5.73 -10.58 -3.85
CA PHE A 172 5.45 -11.27 -5.11
C PHE A 172 5.74 -10.37 -6.33
N HIS A 173 6.93 -9.79 -6.37
CA HIS A 173 7.24 -8.68 -7.25
C HIS A 173 7.41 -9.08 -8.73
N ASN A 174 7.88 -10.30 -9.01
CA ASN A 174 7.92 -10.80 -10.40
C ASN A 174 6.51 -10.97 -10.98
N TYR A 175 5.57 -11.48 -10.17
CA TYR A 175 4.17 -11.57 -10.59
C TYR A 175 3.59 -10.17 -10.81
N HIS A 176 3.75 -9.30 -9.82
CA HIS A 176 3.19 -7.95 -9.84
C HIS A 176 3.61 -7.14 -11.06
N HIS A 177 4.90 -7.15 -11.42
CA HIS A 177 5.37 -6.46 -12.63
C HIS A 177 4.95 -7.13 -13.93
N THR A 178 4.68 -8.43 -13.91
CA THR A 178 4.16 -9.15 -15.09
C THR A 178 2.66 -8.89 -15.30
N PHE A 179 1.90 -8.76 -14.21
CA PHE A 179 0.45 -8.53 -14.21
C PHE A 179 0.07 -7.34 -13.32
N PRO A 180 0.45 -6.11 -13.69
CA PRO A 180 0.30 -4.93 -12.83
C PRO A 180 -1.16 -4.55 -12.57
N PHE A 181 -2.10 -5.03 -13.39
CA PHE A 181 -3.54 -4.79 -13.23
C PHE A 181 -4.20 -5.72 -12.20
N ASP A 182 -3.53 -6.77 -11.75
CA ASP A 182 -4.09 -7.77 -10.83
C ASP A 182 -4.16 -7.20 -9.40
N TYR A 183 -5.37 -7.21 -8.80
CA TYR A 183 -5.61 -6.64 -7.48
C TYR A 183 -4.91 -7.38 -6.34
N SER A 184 -4.58 -8.66 -6.53
CA SER A 184 -3.90 -9.44 -5.52
C SER A 184 -2.39 -9.17 -5.52
N ALA A 185 -1.84 -8.65 -6.63
CA ALA A 185 -0.39 -8.52 -6.84
C ALA A 185 0.38 -9.84 -6.63
N SER A 186 -0.32 -10.98 -6.65
CA SER A 186 0.23 -12.32 -6.42
C SER A 186 -0.63 -13.34 -7.16
N GLU A 187 -0.01 -14.44 -7.60
CA GLU A 187 -0.76 -15.57 -8.14
C GLU A 187 -1.73 -16.16 -7.12
N LEU A 188 -2.90 -16.61 -7.59
CA LEU A 188 -3.96 -17.23 -6.82
C LEU A 188 -3.46 -18.39 -5.94
N GLY A 189 -3.92 -18.41 -4.68
CA GLY A 189 -3.60 -19.45 -3.69
C GLY A 189 -3.12 -18.83 -2.39
N LEU A 190 -3.39 -19.47 -1.26
CA LEU A 190 -3.23 -19.01 0.13
C LEU A 190 -1.75 -18.73 0.55
N LYS A 191 -0.99 -17.98 -0.23
CA LYS A 191 0.29 -17.41 0.17
C LYS A 191 0.01 -16.14 0.98
N PHE A 192 0.78 -15.90 2.04
CA PHE A 192 0.59 -14.80 2.98
C PHE A 192 0.50 -13.45 2.25
N ASN A 193 -0.72 -12.92 2.07
CA ASN A 193 -1.00 -11.63 1.44
C ASN A 193 -2.15 -10.92 2.16
N PRO A 194 -1.88 -10.34 3.35
CA PRO A 194 -2.93 -9.75 4.17
C PRO A 194 -3.62 -8.55 3.52
N THR A 195 -2.97 -7.87 2.58
CA THR A 195 -3.57 -6.80 1.78
C THR A 195 -4.70 -7.34 0.90
N THR A 196 -4.49 -8.48 0.22
CA THR A 196 -5.55 -9.13 -0.55
C THR A 196 -6.70 -9.56 0.36
N TRP A 197 -6.41 -10.16 1.53
CA TRP A 197 -7.46 -10.54 2.50
C TRP A 197 -8.28 -9.34 2.98
N PHE A 198 -7.63 -8.20 3.21
CA PHE A 198 -8.32 -6.96 3.54
C PHE A 198 -9.23 -6.50 2.39
N ILE A 199 -8.73 -6.49 1.14
CA ILE A 199 -9.52 -6.08 -0.03
C ILE A 199 -10.73 -7.02 -0.23
N ASP A 200 -10.55 -8.32 -0.03
CA ASP A 200 -11.61 -9.33 -0.14
C ASP A 200 -12.67 -9.15 0.93
N PHE A 201 -12.26 -8.87 2.17
CA PHE A 201 -13.18 -8.53 3.25
C PHE A 201 -13.97 -7.26 2.93
N MET A 202 -13.31 -6.23 2.38
CA MET A 202 -14.00 -5.00 1.95
C MET A 202 -14.92 -5.21 0.74
N PHE A 203 -14.61 -6.17 -0.12
CA PHE A 203 -15.51 -6.60 -1.20
C PHE A 203 -16.75 -7.30 -0.64
N TRP A 204 -16.57 -8.18 0.34
CA TRP A 204 -17.69 -8.83 1.04
C TRP A 204 -18.61 -7.81 1.74
N LEU A 205 -18.05 -6.75 2.32
CA LEU A 205 -18.82 -5.61 2.86
C LEU A 205 -19.46 -4.72 1.78
N GLY A 206 -19.23 -4.99 0.50
CA GLY A 206 -19.73 -4.18 -0.62
C GLY A 206 -19.06 -2.81 -0.73
N LEU A 207 -17.92 -2.59 -0.10
CA LEU A 207 -17.12 -1.36 -0.18
C LEU A 207 -16.12 -1.38 -1.35
N VAL A 208 -15.75 -2.58 -1.82
CA VAL A 208 -14.93 -2.79 -3.02
C VAL A 208 -15.78 -3.41 -4.12
N THR A 209 -15.53 -3.00 -5.37
CA THR A 209 -16.10 -3.58 -6.59
C THR A 209 -15.03 -3.73 -7.66
N ASP A 210 -15.32 -4.45 -8.75
CA ASP A 210 -14.47 -4.51 -9.95
C ASP A 210 -13.01 -4.95 -9.68
N ARG A 211 -12.83 -5.98 -8.86
CA ARG A 211 -11.51 -6.59 -8.60
C ARG A 211 -11.01 -7.28 -9.86
N LYS A 212 -9.96 -6.75 -10.47
CA LYS A 212 -9.35 -7.29 -11.69
C LYS A 212 -8.35 -8.37 -11.33
N GLN A 213 -8.44 -9.53 -11.97
CA GLN A 213 -7.54 -10.66 -11.71
C GLN A 213 -7.07 -11.24 -13.04
N ALA A 214 -5.80 -11.65 -13.10
CA ALA A 214 -5.26 -12.31 -14.28
C ALA A 214 -5.90 -13.71 -14.43
N PRO A 215 -6.41 -14.06 -15.62
CA PRO A 215 -6.92 -15.41 -15.90
C PRO A 215 -5.82 -16.47 -15.72
N LYS A 216 -6.19 -17.66 -15.23
CA LYS A 216 -5.22 -18.74 -14.98
C LYS A 216 -4.49 -19.16 -16.26
N GLU A 217 -5.19 -19.17 -17.38
CA GLU A 217 -4.67 -19.50 -18.70
C GLU A 217 -3.63 -18.46 -19.14
N MET A 218 -3.87 -17.18 -18.85
CA MET A 218 -2.92 -16.11 -19.14
C MET A 218 -1.65 -16.23 -18.29
N ILE A 219 -1.80 -16.56 -17.00
CA ILE A 219 -0.68 -16.77 -16.08
C ILE A 219 0.17 -17.94 -16.57
N GLN A 220 -0.47 -19.07 -16.88
CA GLN A 220 0.20 -20.29 -17.33
C GLN A 220 0.93 -20.07 -18.67
N ALA A 221 0.26 -19.46 -19.65
CA ALA A 221 0.88 -19.12 -20.93
C ALA A 221 2.10 -18.19 -20.75
N ARG A 222 2.06 -17.27 -19.77
CA ARG A 222 3.20 -16.39 -19.50
C ARG A 222 4.37 -17.15 -18.84
N LYS A 223 4.09 -18.05 -17.88
CA LYS A 223 5.10 -18.93 -17.27
C LYS A 223 5.81 -19.78 -18.33
N GLU A 224 5.06 -20.40 -19.23
CA GLU A 224 5.61 -21.23 -20.30
C GLU A 224 6.46 -20.42 -21.29
N ARG A 225 6.03 -19.19 -21.60
CA ARG A 225 6.72 -18.33 -22.56
C ARG A 225 7.99 -17.68 -22.01
N THR A 226 7.96 -17.16 -20.78
CA THR A 226 9.02 -16.29 -20.24
C THR A 226 9.49 -16.66 -18.83
N GLY A 227 8.91 -17.67 -18.19
CA GLY A 227 9.33 -18.11 -16.86
C GLY A 227 10.76 -18.66 -16.83
N ASP A 228 11.37 -18.63 -15.65
CA ASP A 228 12.68 -19.24 -15.39
C ASP A 228 12.61 -20.72 -14.97
N GLY A 229 11.42 -21.31 -14.93
CA GLY A 229 11.20 -22.70 -14.52
C GLY A 229 11.16 -22.94 -13.01
N SER A 230 11.17 -21.88 -12.18
CA SER A 230 11.08 -21.97 -10.72
C SER A 230 9.65 -22.00 -10.15
N ALA A 231 8.65 -22.01 -11.03
CA ALA A 231 7.23 -21.88 -10.71
C ALA A 231 6.62 -23.17 -10.15
#